data_AF-A0A5C7I3R9-F1
#
_entry.id   AF-A0A5C7I3R9-F1
#
_cell.length_a   1.000
_cell.length_b   1.000
_cell.length_c   1.000
_cell.angle_alpha   90.00
_cell.angle_beta   90.00
_cell.angle_gamma   90.00
#
_symmetry.space_group_name_H-M   'P 1'
#
loop_
_entity.id
_entity.type
_entity.pdbx_description
1 polymer ?
#
loop_
_entity_poly.entity_id
_entity_poly.type
_entity_poly.pdbx_seq_one_letter_code
_entity_poly.pdbx_strand_id
1 'polypeptide(L)'
;MVILGTQYARQMKKGMFGLMHYLSLHSGRNMGKDGDVALFFGLSGTGKTTLSTYDNIYLIGDDEHCWSENGVLNNKGGCNAKCIDLSREKEHDI
;
A
#
# COMPACT_ATOMS: atom_id res chain seq x y z
N MET A 1 1.71 -5.28 -21.17
CA MET A 1 0.79 -4.15 -20.95
C MET A 1 1.20 -3.01 -21.87
N VAL A 2 0.26 -2.41 -22.60
CA VAL A 2 0.51 -1.23 -23.45
C VAL A 2 -0.41 -0.11 -22.95
N ILE A 3 0.14 1.08 -22.72
CA ILE A 3 -0.60 2.27 -22.27
C ILE A 3 -0.36 3.39 -23.29
N LEU A 4 -1.43 3.94 -23.86
CA LEU A 4 -1.39 5.02 -24.84
C LEU A 4 -2.39 6.12 -24.46
N GLY A 5 -2.08 7.38 -24.81
CA GLY A 5 -3.00 8.51 -24.69
C GLY A 5 -3.18 9.10 -23.29
N THR A 6 -2.44 8.63 -22.27
CA THR A 6 -2.53 9.13 -20.89
C THR A 6 -1.16 9.28 -20.26
N GLN A 7 -0.99 10.36 -19.48
CA GLN A 7 0.21 10.62 -18.66
C GLN A 7 -0.01 10.25 -17.18
N TYR A 8 -1.16 9.65 -16.85
CA TYR A 8 -1.51 9.37 -15.46
C TYR A 8 -0.76 8.15 -14.94
N ALA A 9 0.28 8.38 -14.12
CA ALA A 9 1.20 7.34 -13.61
C ALA A 9 0.50 6.18 -12.88
N ARG A 10 -0.68 6.40 -12.30
CA ARG A 10 -1.46 5.34 -11.63
C ARG A 10 -1.88 4.21 -12.60
N GLN A 11 -1.98 4.48 -13.90
CA GLN A 11 -2.29 3.44 -14.89
C GLN A 11 -1.19 2.36 -14.93
N MET A 12 0.08 2.75 -14.83
CA MET A 12 1.19 1.81 -14.74
C MET A 12 1.10 0.97 -13.45
N LYS A 13 0.90 1.64 -12.30
CA LYS A 13 0.76 0.98 -10.99
C LYS A 13 -0.37 -0.04 -10.98
N LYS A 14 -1.60 0.36 -11.36
CA LYS A 14 -2.77 -0.52 -11.29
C LYS A 14 -2.83 -1.54 -12.41
N GLY A 15 -2.23 -1.28 -13.57
CA GLY A 15 -2.11 -2.26 -14.63
C GLY A 15 -1.17 -3.42 -14.26
N MET A 16 -0.04 -3.14 -13.61
CA MET A 16 0.82 -4.19 -13.05
C MET A 16 0.13 -4.98 -11.93
N PHE A 17 -0.59 -4.30 -11.04
CA PHE A 17 -1.41 -4.96 -10.03
C PHE A 17 -2.46 -5.90 -10.65
N GLY A 18 -3.13 -5.48 -11.72
CA GLY A 18 -4.11 -6.30 -12.44
C GLY A 18 -3.52 -7.61 -12.97
N LEU A 19 -2.28 -7.59 -13.46
CA LEU A 19 -1.56 -8.80 -13.89
C LEU A 19 -1.23 -9.73 -12.70
N MET A 20 -0.96 -9.16 -11.53
CA MET A 20 -0.59 -9.90 -10.31
C MET A 20 -1.78 -10.28 -9.44
N HIS A 21 -3.01 -9.92 -9.84
CA HIS A 21 -4.18 -9.96 -8.96
C HIS A 21 -4.50 -11.35 -8.40
N TYR A 22 -4.20 -12.42 -9.15
CA TYR A 22 -4.40 -13.79 -8.68
C TYR A 22 -3.63 -14.11 -7.38
N LEU A 23 -2.52 -13.41 -7.13
CA LEU A 23 -1.67 -13.61 -5.96
C LEU A 23 -1.65 -12.41 -5.01
N SER A 24 -2.32 -11.30 -5.38
CA SER A 24 -2.13 -10.01 -4.73
C SER A 24 -3.38 -9.48 -4.02
N LEU A 25 -3.18 -9.11 -2.76
CA LEU A 25 -4.12 -8.47 -1.87
C LEU A 25 -3.99 -6.95 -1.98
N HIS A 26 -5.13 -6.26 -2.10
CA HIS A 26 -5.20 -4.80 -2.03
C HIS A 26 -5.39 -4.35 -0.58
N SER A 27 -4.27 -4.17 0.12
CA SER A 27 -4.26 -3.91 1.58
C SER A 27 -3.14 -2.96 1.97
N GLY A 28 -3.32 -2.25 3.07
CA GLY A 28 -2.21 -1.71 3.86
C GLY A 28 -1.67 -2.80 4.79
N ARG A 29 -0.39 -2.77 5.17
CA ARG A 29 0.20 -3.78 6.04
C ARG A 29 1.33 -3.25 6.90
N ASN A 30 1.35 -3.70 8.15
CA ASN A 30 2.38 -3.36 9.09
C ASN A 30 2.77 -4.58 9.97
N MET A 31 3.87 -4.46 10.71
CA MET A 31 4.41 -5.52 11.58
C MET A 31 4.85 -4.95 12.92
N GLY A 32 4.30 -5.51 14.00
CA GLY A 32 4.66 -5.17 15.37
C GLY A 32 6.08 -5.61 15.73
N LYS A 33 6.58 -5.15 16.89
CA LYS A 33 7.94 -5.47 17.36
C LYS A 33 8.18 -6.97 17.57
N ASP A 34 7.13 -7.69 17.92
CA ASP A 34 7.18 -9.14 18.17
C ASP A 34 6.98 -9.97 16.88
N GLY A 35 6.93 -9.31 15.72
CA GLY A 35 6.76 -9.96 14.41
C GLY A 35 5.32 -10.19 13.99
N ASP A 36 4.34 -9.82 14.81
CA ASP A 36 2.91 -9.91 14.49
C ASP A 36 2.55 -9.04 13.30
N VAL A 37 1.85 -9.62 12.34
CA VAL A 37 1.50 -8.98 11.07
C VAL A 37 0.02 -8.65 11.03
N ALA A 38 -0.32 -7.40 10.72
CA ALA A 38 -1.70 -6.98 10.45
C ALA A 38 -1.90 -6.54 8.99
N LEU A 39 -3.03 -6.94 8.40
CA LEU A 39 -3.49 -6.56 7.06
C LEU A 39 -4.75 -5.71 7.16
N PHE A 40 -4.75 -4.57 6.48
CA PHE A 40 -5.85 -3.59 6.48
C PHE A 40 -6.50 -3.52 5.11
N PHE A 41 -7.72 -4.03 4.99
CA PHE A 41 -8.53 -3.94 3.77
C PHE A 41 -9.52 -2.79 3.85
N GLY A 42 -9.88 -2.24 2.70
CA GLY A 42 -10.75 -1.08 2.61
C GLY A 42 -10.68 -0.40 1.26
N LEU A 43 -11.58 0.53 0.99
CA LEU A 43 -11.61 1.30 -0.26
C LEU A 43 -10.84 2.62 -0.13
N SER A 44 -10.77 3.39 -1.22
CA SER A 44 -10.15 4.72 -1.21
C SER A 44 -10.87 5.62 -0.19
N GLY A 45 -10.13 6.20 0.76
CA GLY A 45 -10.69 7.10 1.77
C GLY A 45 -11.21 6.42 3.05
N THR A 46 -11.10 5.09 3.20
CA THR A 46 -11.55 4.39 4.42
C THR A 46 -10.49 4.31 5.53
N GLY A 47 -9.46 5.17 5.49
CA GLY A 47 -8.44 5.25 6.54
C GLY A 47 -7.36 4.14 6.57
N LYS A 48 -7.27 3.28 5.55
CA LYS A 48 -6.24 2.20 5.50
C LYS A 48 -4.83 2.71 5.79
N THR A 49 -4.40 3.75 5.08
CA THR A 49 -3.06 4.32 5.21
C THR A 49 -2.82 4.81 6.63
N THR A 50 -3.73 5.63 7.15
CA THR A 50 -3.69 6.17 8.51
C THR A 50 -3.65 5.08 9.59
N LEU A 51 -4.45 4.02 9.45
CA LEU A 51 -4.47 2.91 10.43
C LEU A 51 -3.25 2.00 10.33
N SER A 52 -2.60 1.94 9.16
CA SER A 52 -1.39 1.14 8.96
C SER A 52 -0.11 1.82 9.45
N THR A 53 -0.15 3.12 9.74
CA THR A 53 0.99 3.95 10.16
C THR A 53 0.77 4.50 11.57
N TYR A 54 1.38 3.89 12.59
CA TYR A 54 1.44 4.46 13.95
C TYR A 54 2.78 4.12 14.64
N ASP A 55 3.14 4.92 15.64
CA ASP A 55 4.39 4.78 16.42
C ASP A 55 4.57 3.36 17.00
N ASN A 56 5.76 2.78 16.81
CA ASN A 56 6.16 1.42 17.25
C ASN A 56 5.76 0.25 16.35
N ILE A 57 5.34 0.49 15.10
CA ILE A 57 5.14 -0.57 14.11
C ILE A 57 5.96 -0.33 12.84
N TYR A 58 6.51 -1.39 12.25
CA TYR A 58 7.18 -1.36 10.95
C TYR A 58 6.16 -1.40 9.80
N LEU A 59 6.14 -0.36 8.95
CA LEU A 59 5.32 -0.36 7.74
C LEU A 59 5.92 -1.31 6.70
N ILE A 60 5.14 -2.29 6.25
CA ILE A 60 5.56 -3.21 5.18
C ILE A 60 5.17 -2.67 3.81
N GLY A 61 3.97 -2.07 3.70
CA GLY A 61 3.53 -1.39 2.48
C GLY A 61 2.12 -0.83 2.60
N ASP A 62 1.78 0.11 1.72
CA ASP A 62 0.57 0.93 1.80
C ASP A 62 -0.65 0.35 1.06
N ASP A 63 -0.43 -0.51 0.05
CA ASP A 63 -1.48 -0.70 -0.97
C ASP A 63 -1.56 -2.09 -1.65
N GLU A 64 -0.44 -2.80 -1.85
CA GLU A 64 -0.43 -4.09 -2.60
C GLU A 64 0.56 -5.08 -2.00
N HIS A 65 0.06 -6.25 -1.60
CA HIS A 65 0.86 -7.31 -0.99
C HIS A 65 0.56 -8.67 -1.62
N CYS A 66 1.48 -9.62 -1.52
CA CYS A 66 1.25 -11.03 -1.79
C CYS A 66 1.35 -11.83 -0.49
N TRP A 67 0.54 -12.88 -0.34
CA TRP A 67 0.63 -13.81 0.79
C TRP A 67 0.98 -15.21 0.27
N SER A 68 2.06 -15.77 0.80
CA SER A 68 2.58 -17.11 0.52
C SER A 68 2.77 -17.92 1.81
N GLU A 69 3.15 -19.19 1.67
CA GLU A 69 3.53 -20.04 2.82
C GLU A 69 4.68 -19.47 3.65
N ASN A 70 5.57 -18.69 3.03
CA ASN A 70 6.71 -18.04 3.70
C ASN A 70 6.36 -16.67 4.31
N GLY A 71 5.06 -16.34 4.35
CA GLY A 71 4.57 -15.06 4.85
C GLY A 71 4.14 -14.12 3.72
N VAL A 72 3.94 -12.86 4.07
CA VAL A 72 3.46 -11.84 3.14
C VAL A 72 4.58 -10.86 2.77
N LEU A 73 4.50 -10.28 1.59
CA LEU A 73 5.51 -9.41 0.99
C LEU A 73 4.87 -8.20 0.30
N ASN A 74 5.59 -7.08 0.24
CA ASN A 74 5.15 -5.90 -0.50
C ASN A 74 5.51 -6.07 -1.97
N ASN A 75 4.55 -5.85 -2.86
CA ASN A 75 4.77 -5.95 -4.30
C ASN A 75 5.42 -4.69 -4.89
N LYS A 76 5.61 -3.65 -4.07
CA LYS A 76 6.18 -2.37 -4.47
C LYS A 76 7.42 -2.03 -3.65
N GLY A 77 8.28 -1.21 -4.24
CA GLY A 77 9.40 -0.56 -3.56
C GLY A 77 9.13 0.90 -3.17
N GLY A 78 7.87 1.34 -3.10
CA GLY A 78 7.51 2.73 -2.80
C GLY A 78 6.02 2.97 -2.70
N CYS A 79 5.64 4.19 -2.35
CA CYS A 79 4.25 4.60 -2.11
C CYS A 79 3.74 5.57 -3.19
N ASN A 80 2.41 5.59 -3.40
CA ASN A 80 1.75 6.59 -4.26
C ASN A 80 0.60 7.22 -3.49
N ALA A 81 0.96 8.12 -2.56
CA ALA A 81 0.06 8.80 -1.66
C ALA A 81 -0.71 9.94 -2.35
N LYS A 82 -1.87 10.30 -1.81
CA LYS A 82 -2.57 11.52 -2.20
C LYS A 82 -1.97 12.69 -1.41
N CYS A 83 -1.50 13.72 -2.09
CA CYS A 83 -0.89 14.89 -1.47
C CYS A 83 -1.79 16.13 -1.45
N ILE A 84 -3.06 15.99 -1.88
CA ILE A 84 -4.02 17.09 -1.78
C ILE A 84 -4.33 17.35 -0.30
N ASP A 85 -4.26 18.61 0.11
CA ASP A 85 -4.41 19.06 1.51
C ASP A 85 -3.43 18.41 2.51
N LEU A 86 -2.29 17.89 2.02
CA LEU A 86 -1.24 17.33 2.87
C LEU A 86 -0.68 18.40 3.80
N SER A 87 -0.58 18.09 5.08
CA SER A 87 0.01 18.98 6.07
C SER A 87 0.95 18.22 6.99
N ARG A 88 2.13 18.77 7.22
CA ARG A 88 3.13 18.13 8.10
C ARG A 88 2.61 17.86 9.51
N GLU A 89 1.66 18.66 9.98
CA GLU A 89 1.01 18.49 11.28
C GLU A 89 0.14 17.23 11.36
N LYS A 90 -0.54 16.86 10.27
CA LYS A 90 -1.45 15.70 10.23
C LYS A 90 -0.78 14.44 9.72
N GLU A 91 0.17 14.57 8.81
CA GLU A 91 0.84 13.46 8.13
C GLU A 91 2.37 13.60 8.20
N HIS A 92 2.95 13.58 9.41
CA HIS A 92 4.38 13.82 9.63
C HIS A 92 5.33 12.89 8.85
N ASP A 93 4.91 11.64 8.62
CA ASP A 93 5.74 10.59 8.02
C ASP A 93 5.61 10.49 6.48
N ILE A 94 4.80 11.37 5.86
CA ILE A 94 4.61 11.48 4.41
C ILE A 94 5.23 12.79 3.92
#